data_AF-A0A1F3BVP1-F1
#
_entry.id   AF-A0A1F3BVP1-F1
#
_cell.length_a   1.000
_cell.length_b   1.000
_cell.length_c   1.000
_cell.angle_alpha   90.00
_cell.angle_beta   90.00
_cell.angle_gamma   90.00
#
_symmetry.space_group_name_H-M   'P 1'
#
loop_
_entity.id
_entity.type
_entity.pdbx_description
1 polymer ?
#
loop_
_entity_poly.entity_id
_entity_poly.type
_entity_poly.pdbx_seq_one_letter_code
_entity_poly.pdbx_strand_id
1 'polypeptide(L)'
;MGRRPRGGGGSGEPNDELGLPREYEGPDILTTLLERAGSPHGTQEVAERFRNAQAVREERSDVIPTLFPDEPRFESPDEARRLYGNLFALWDRIAAGLSIADDAPAVAPEVAPTPSTRLPKRGAARGSQVPPAVIEAVWKHLDALAERDRRRLRDRFESAQPDLVAWLDAVPLPEEGALAAHDLAFETWAMFDVAFGDRVGKVEFHELRALESEPLALEAAQPALAAYAAEALDLVAEEDPAFGAAERAQVERVVATAADALADALAPEEDA
;
A
#
# COMPACT_ATOMS: atom_id res chain seq x y z
N MET A 1 -12.61 -45.22 -42.55
CA MET A 1 -13.70 -44.32 -42.11
C MET A 1 -14.03 -44.69 -40.67
N GLY A 2 -14.04 -43.83 -39.66
CA GLY A 2 -13.79 -42.40 -39.58
C GLY A 2 -14.09 -41.94 -38.15
N ARG A 3 -13.31 -40.93 -37.73
CA ARG A 3 -13.52 -39.98 -36.61
C ARG A 3 -13.13 -40.36 -35.17
N ARG A 4 -12.06 -39.66 -34.79
CA ARG A 4 -11.57 -39.20 -33.48
C ARG A 4 -12.60 -38.35 -32.67
N PRO A 5 -12.28 -37.96 -31.42
CA PRO A 5 -13.19 -37.77 -30.27
C PRO A 5 -13.62 -36.31 -30.02
N ARG A 6 -14.45 -36.10 -28.98
CA ARG A 6 -14.70 -34.81 -28.26
C ARG A 6 -15.13 -35.18 -26.83
N GLY A 7 -14.63 -34.62 -25.73
CA GLY A 7 -13.84 -33.40 -25.52
C GLY A 7 -14.70 -32.29 -24.89
N GLY A 8 -14.29 -31.82 -23.70
CA GLY A 8 -14.64 -30.52 -23.11
C GLY A 8 -15.87 -30.52 -22.18
N GLY A 9 -15.83 -30.01 -20.95
CA GLY A 9 -14.82 -29.15 -20.34
C GLY A 9 -14.95 -29.20 -18.82
N GLY A 10 -13.88 -29.66 -18.16
CA GLY A 10 -13.59 -29.17 -16.83
C GLY A 10 -13.09 -27.75 -17.02
N SER A 11 -13.86 -26.78 -16.55
CA SER A 11 -13.41 -25.43 -16.29
C SER A 11 -12.23 -25.52 -15.33
N GLY A 12 -11.02 -25.51 -15.89
CA GLY A 12 -9.80 -25.36 -15.14
C GLY A 12 -9.81 -23.98 -14.51
N GLU A 13 -10.25 -23.93 -13.25
CA GLU A 13 -9.81 -22.94 -12.30
C GLU A 13 -8.27 -22.87 -12.39
N PRO A 14 -7.66 -21.67 -12.49
CA PRO A 14 -6.22 -21.58 -12.36
C PRO A 14 -5.87 -22.10 -10.97
N ASN A 15 -5.11 -23.19 -11.00
CA ASN A 15 -4.71 -24.00 -9.86
C ASN A 15 -3.78 -23.17 -8.95
N ASP A 16 -4.36 -22.36 -8.06
CA ASP A 16 -3.70 -21.67 -6.94
C ASP A 16 -3.55 -22.59 -5.71
N GLU A 17 -3.70 -23.91 -5.87
CA GLU A 17 -3.55 -24.90 -4.78
C GLU A 17 -2.11 -25.35 -4.52
N LEU A 18 -1.12 -24.81 -5.23
CA LEU A 18 0.29 -24.98 -4.88
C LEU A 18 0.89 -23.58 -4.73
N GLY A 19 0.65 -22.98 -3.56
CA GLY A 19 1.20 -21.68 -3.14
C GLY A 19 2.73 -21.64 -3.20
N LEU A 20 3.27 -21.51 -4.41
CA LEU A 20 4.68 -21.26 -4.67
C LEU A 20 4.86 -19.74 -4.57
N PRO A 21 5.63 -19.24 -3.59
CA PRO A 21 5.93 -17.82 -3.53
C PRO A 21 6.62 -17.39 -4.82
N ARG A 22 5.99 -16.49 -5.57
CA ARG A 22 6.54 -15.91 -6.81
C ARG A 22 7.42 -14.72 -6.46
N GLU A 23 8.54 -15.02 -5.82
CA GLU A 23 9.51 -14.01 -5.41
C GLU A 23 10.74 -14.08 -6.32
N TYR A 24 11.09 -12.95 -6.93
CA TYR A 24 12.34 -12.80 -7.68
C TYR A 24 13.39 -12.22 -6.74
N GLU A 25 14.36 -13.04 -6.37
CA GLU A 25 15.40 -12.72 -5.40
C GLU A 25 16.66 -12.10 -6.03
N GLY A 26 16.68 -11.99 -7.37
CA GLY A 26 17.77 -11.36 -8.10
C GLY A 26 18.51 -12.26 -9.08
N PRO A 27 19.31 -11.69 -9.99
CA PRO A 27 20.04 -12.43 -11.02
C PRO A 27 21.15 -13.31 -10.45
N ASP A 28 21.80 -12.91 -9.36
CA ASP A 28 22.88 -13.69 -8.75
C ASP A 28 22.32 -14.95 -8.06
N ILE A 29 21.20 -14.78 -7.33
CA ILE A 29 20.52 -15.88 -6.64
C ILE A 29 19.91 -16.84 -7.66
N LEU A 30 19.19 -16.34 -8.67
CA LEU A 30 18.61 -17.21 -9.69
C LEU A 30 19.68 -17.95 -10.51
N THR A 31 20.81 -17.30 -10.84
CA THR A 31 21.92 -17.97 -11.53
C THR A 31 22.49 -19.10 -10.68
N THR A 32 22.70 -18.86 -9.37
CA THR A 32 23.16 -19.90 -8.44
C THR A 32 22.17 -21.07 -8.35
N LEU A 33 20.86 -20.80 -8.30
CA LEU A 33 19.83 -21.84 -8.26
C LEU A 33 19.77 -22.65 -9.56
N LEU A 34 19.91 -21.99 -10.71
CA LEU A 34 19.94 -22.62 -12.04
C LEU A 34 21.14 -23.55 -12.19
N GLU A 35 22.33 -23.11 -11.78
CA GLU A 35 23.55 -23.92 -11.81
C GLU A 35 23.41 -25.18 -10.94
N ARG A 36 22.90 -25.01 -9.71
CA ARG A 36 22.67 -26.15 -8.78
C ARG A 36 21.64 -27.13 -9.33
N ALA A 37 20.62 -26.63 -10.01
CA ALA A 37 19.62 -27.45 -10.69
C ALA A 37 20.11 -28.09 -12.00
N GLY A 38 21.33 -27.77 -12.46
CA GLY A 38 21.94 -28.36 -13.65
C GLY A 38 21.59 -27.64 -14.96
N SER A 39 21.08 -26.42 -14.90
CA SER A 39 20.93 -25.57 -16.09
C SER A 39 22.30 -24.99 -16.49
N PRO A 40 22.65 -24.98 -17.78
CA PRO A 40 23.84 -24.29 -18.28
C PRO A 40 23.64 -22.78 -18.43
N HIS A 41 22.42 -22.27 -18.16
CA HIS A 41 22.04 -20.89 -18.44
C HIS A 41 22.17 -20.00 -17.21
N GLY A 42 22.78 -18.84 -17.39
CA GLY A 42 22.69 -17.74 -16.44
C GLY A 42 21.38 -16.96 -16.57
N THR A 43 21.07 -16.13 -15.58
CA THR A 43 19.80 -15.39 -15.53
C THR A 43 19.57 -14.50 -16.77
N GLN A 44 20.63 -13.88 -17.29
CA GLN A 44 20.54 -13.05 -18.51
C GLN A 44 20.11 -13.86 -19.74
N GLU A 45 20.65 -15.07 -19.91
CA GLU A 45 20.32 -15.97 -21.02
C GLU A 45 18.88 -16.48 -20.91
N VAL A 46 18.45 -16.83 -19.70
CA VAL A 46 17.05 -17.22 -19.42
C VAL A 46 16.09 -16.08 -19.76
N ALA A 47 16.44 -14.84 -19.39
CA ALA A 47 15.63 -13.68 -19.69
C ALA A 47 15.54 -13.37 -21.19
N GLU A 48 16.62 -13.57 -21.94
CA GLU A 48 16.59 -13.46 -23.40
C GLU A 48 15.68 -14.50 -24.03
N ARG A 49 15.74 -15.75 -23.55
CA ARG A 49 14.83 -16.82 -23.97
C ARG A 49 13.37 -16.49 -23.69
N PHE A 50 13.07 -15.99 -22.50
CA PHE A 50 11.71 -15.60 -22.13
C PHE A 50 11.19 -14.45 -22.99
N ARG A 51 12.00 -13.42 -23.26
CA ARG A 51 11.66 -12.34 -24.19
C ARG A 51 11.32 -12.86 -25.59
N ASN A 52 12.15 -13.78 -26.12
CA ASN A 52 11.93 -14.36 -27.42
C ASN A 52 10.65 -15.21 -27.47
N ALA A 53 10.42 -16.04 -26.44
CA ALA A 53 9.23 -16.86 -26.32
C ALA A 53 7.93 -16.04 -26.21
N GLN A 54 7.95 -14.97 -25.42
CA GLN A 54 6.81 -14.05 -25.30
C GLN A 54 6.53 -13.30 -26.61
N ALA A 55 7.57 -12.92 -27.36
CA ALA A 55 7.40 -12.30 -28.68
C ALA A 55 6.68 -13.21 -29.68
N VAL A 56 6.82 -14.55 -29.55
CA VAL A 56 6.11 -15.54 -30.36
C VAL A 56 4.87 -16.14 -29.68
N ARG A 57 4.49 -15.60 -28.50
CA ARG A 57 3.34 -16.03 -27.67
C ARG A 57 3.37 -17.51 -27.26
N GLU A 58 4.55 -18.02 -26.94
CA GLU A 58 4.72 -19.32 -26.30
C GLU A 58 4.34 -19.27 -24.81
N GLU A 59 3.78 -20.37 -24.31
CA GLU A 59 3.37 -20.51 -22.91
C GLU A 59 4.58 -20.84 -22.00
N ARG A 60 4.59 -20.27 -20.79
CA ARG A 60 5.69 -20.48 -19.83
C ARG A 60 5.95 -21.95 -19.49
N SER A 61 4.88 -22.76 -19.49
CA SER A 61 4.94 -24.20 -19.19
C SER A 61 5.71 -24.98 -20.25
N ASP A 62 5.79 -24.45 -21.47
CA ASP A 62 6.50 -25.09 -22.58
C ASP A 62 7.96 -24.63 -22.62
N VAL A 63 8.25 -23.42 -22.12
CA VAL A 63 9.58 -22.81 -22.18
C VAL A 63 10.45 -23.21 -20.99
N ILE A 64 9.92 -23.19 -19.77
CA ILE A 64 10.70 -23.46 -18.55
C ILE A 64 11.39 -24.83 -18.56
N PRO A 65 10.76 -25.94 -19.01
CA PRO A 65 11.43 -27.23 -19.12
C PRO A 65 12.64 -27.21 -20.07
N THR A 66 12.63 -26.36 -21.10
CA THR A 66 13.73 -26.29 -22.09
C THR A 66 14.99 -25.64 -21.56
N LEU A 67 14.94 -25.05 -20.35
CA LEU A 67 16.10 -24.46 -19.68
C LEU A 67 17.05 -25.51 -19.10
N PHE A 68 16.61 -26.76 -19.01
CA PHE A 68 17.39 -27.86 -18.44
C PHE A 68 17.65 -28.91 -19.52
N PRO A 69 18.92 -29.24 -19.81
CA PRO A 69 19.25 -30.28 -20.79
C PRO A 69 18.90 -31.69 -20.26
N ASP A 70 18.96 -31.87 -18.94
CA ASP A 70 18.62 -33.09 -18.21
C ASP A 70 17.57 -32.78 -17.13
N GLU A 71 17.07 -33.82 -16.45
CA GLU A 71 16.14 -33.63 -15.33
C GLU A 71 16.78 -32.79 -14.20
N PRO A 72 16.13 -31.69 -13.76
CA PRO A 72 16.70 -30.78 -12.78
C PRO A 72 16.84 -31.46 -11.42
N ARG A 73 17.96 -31.20 -10.75
CA ARG A 73 18.31 -31.82 -9.47
C ARG A 73 18.14 -30.83 -8.33
N PHE A 74 17.58 -31.27 -7.21
CA PHE A 74 17.34 -30.42 -6.05
C PHE A 74 17.80 -31.14 -4.80
N GLU A 75 18.46 -30.41 -3.87
CA GLU A 75 18.85 -30.98 -2.58
C GLU A 75 17.65 -31.08 -1.63
N SER A 76 16.62 -30.26 -1.86
CA SER A 76 15.38 -30.27 -1.08
C SER A 76 14.18 -29.80 -1.91
N PRO A 77 12.95 -30.14 -1.50
CA PRO A 77 11.73 -29.60 -2.10
C PRO A 77 11.67 -28.07 -2.06
N ASP A 78 12.18 -27.44 -0.99
CA ASP A 78 12.14 -25.98 -0.83
C ASP A 78 13.05 -25.27 -1.83
N GLU A 79 14.18 -25.87 -2.20
CA GLU A 79 15.04 -25.36 -3.26
C GLU A 79 14.36 -25.41 -4.64
N ALA A 80 13.61 -26.48 -4.91
CA ALA A 80 12.79 -26.55 -6.12
C ALA A 80 11.72 -25.44 -6.13
N ARG A 81 11.01 -25.26 -5.01
CA ARG A 81 10.02 -24.18 -4.87
C ARG A 81 10.65 -22.81 -5.11
N ARG A 82 11.83 -22.57 -4.55
CA ARG A 82 12.57 -21.33 -4.68
C ARG A 82 13.02 -21.07 -6.12
N LEU A 83 13.56 -22.07 -6.80
CA LEU A 83 13.96 -21.95 -8.22
C LEU A 83 12.75 -21.65 -9.11
N TYR A 84 11.68 -22.43 -9.00
CA TYR A 84 10.50 -22.23 -9.83
C TYR A 84 9.79 -20.92 -9.49
N GLY A 85 9.74 -20.52 -8.20
CA GLY A 85 9.26 -19.21 -7.77
C GLY A 85 10.00 -18.06 -8.45
N ASN A 86 11.33 -18.11 -8.47
CA ASN A 86 12.16 -17.12 -9.15
C ASN A 86 11.98 -17.13 -10.68
N LEU A 87 11.85 -18.31 -11.30
CA LEU A 87 11.61 -18.41 -12.76
C LEU A 87 10.25 -17.87 -13.17
N PHE A 88 9.20 -18.17 -12.41
CA PHE A 88 7.87 -17.61 -12.67
C PHE A 88 7.86 -16.10 -12.45
N ALA A 89 8.48 -15.62 -11.37
CA ALA A 89 8.60 -14.20 -11.11
C ALA A 89 9.40 -13.49 -12.21
N LEU A 90 10.48 -14.08 -12.72
CA LEU A 90 11.24 -13.54 -13.85
C LEU A 90 10.43 -13.51 -15.16
N TRP A 91 9.66 -14.55 -15.45
CA TRP A 91 8.76 -14.59 -16.61
C TRP A 91 7.74 -13.45 -16.58
N ASP A 92 7.07 -13.28 -15.43
CA ASP A 92 6.07 -12.24 -15.22
C ASP A 92 6.73 -10.85 -15.28
N ARG A 93 7.94 -10.69 -14.72
CA ARG A 93 8.75 -9.47 -14.76
C ARG A 93 9.12 -9.04 -16.19
N ILE A 94 9.46 -9.99 -17.06
CA ILE A 94 9.78 -9.72 -18.46
C ILE A 94 8.53 -9.37 -19.27
N ALA A 95 7.40 -10.03 -19.01
CA ALA A 95 6.11 -9.67 -19.63
C ALA A 95 5.71 -8.23 -19.26
N ALA A 96 6.04 -7.82 -18.05
CA ALA A 96 5.90 -6.47 -17.51
C ALA A 96 6.95 -5.46 -18.04
N GLY A 97 7.88 -5.86 -18.92
CA GLY A 97 8.89 -4.96 -19.48
C GLY A 97 9.94 -4.46 -18.46
N LEU A 98 10.07 -5.15 -17.32
CA LEU A 98 11.01 -4.80 -16.26
C LEU A 98 12.41 -5.39 -16.49
N SER A 99 13.43 -4.71 -15.98
CA SER A 99 14.85 -5.11 -16.10
C SER A 99 15.20 -6.34 -15.25
N ILE A 100 16.17 -7.14 -15.68
CA ILE A 100 16.70 -8.29 -14.94
C ILE A 100 17.64 -7.92 -13.77
N ALA A 101 18.02 -6.65 -13.65
CA ALA A 101 18.96 -6.21 -12.61
C ALA A 101 18.36 -6.29 -11.21
N ASP A 102 19.24 -6.44 -10.21
CA ASP A 102 18.93 -6.30 -8.78
C ASP A 102 18.51 -4.87 -8.46
N ASP A 103 17.23 -4.61 -8.67
CA ASP A 103 16.53 -3.48 -8.09
C ASP A 103 15.49 -4.05 -7.12
N ALA A 104 15.79 -3.94 -5.83
CA ALA A 104 14.73 -3.73 -4.85
C ALA A 104 13.89 -2.51 -5.30
N PRO A 105 12.55 -2.62 -5.24
CA PRO A 105 11.69 -2.88 -6.39
C PRO A 105 11.39 -1.64 -7.23
N ALA A 106 11.28 -1.84 -8.55
CA ALA A 106 10.51 -0.97 -9.45
C ALA A 106 9.41 -1.80 -10.15
N VAL A 107 8.22 -1.80 -9.51
CA VAL A 107 6.85 -1.72 -10.04
C VAL A 107 6.60 -2.22 -11.48
N ALA A 108 5.75 -3.25 -11.61
CA ALA A 108 5.12 -3.70 -12.86
C ALA A 108 4.29 -2.58 -13.55
N PRO A 109 4.05 -2.62 -14.88
CA PRO A 109 3.25 -1.60 -15.55
C PRO A 109 1.77 -1.91 -15.33
N GLU A 110 1.15 -1.22 -14.38
CA GLU A 110 -0.30 -1.11 -14.29
C GLU A 110 -0.69 0.36 -14.42
N VAL A 111 -1.43 0.64 -15.49
CA VAL A 111 -2.15 1.90 -15.79
C VAL A 111 -1.22 3.11 -16.01
N ALA A 112 -1.64 4.07 -16.85
CA ALA A 112 -0.91 5.30 -17.10
C ALA A 112 -0.37 5.89 -15.78
N PRO A 113 0.88 6.40 -15.73
CA PRO A 113 1.44 6.89 -14.48
C PRO A 113 0.50 7.93 -13.92
N THR A 114 -0.19 7.59 -12.83
CA THR A 114 -0.65 8.60 -11.89
C THR A 114 0.59 9.41 -11.60
N PRO A 115 0.61 10.72 -11.92
CA PRO A 115 1.80 11.53 -11.69
C PRO A 115 2.25 11.24 -10.27
N SER A 116 3.54 10.88 -10.08
CA SER A 116 4.04 10.68 -8.73
C SER A 116 3.64 11.92 -7.95
N THR A 117 2.73 11.75 -6.98
CA THR A 117 2.19 12.85 -6.21
C THR A 117 3.29 13.24 -5.26
N ARG A 118 4.29 13.93 -5.80
CA ARG A 118 5.31 14.59 -5.02
C ARG A 118 4.54 15.44 -4.04
N LEU A 119 4.70 15.12 -2.76
CA LEU A 119 4.09 15.90 -1.70
C LEU A 119 4.43 17.38 -1.92
N PRO A 120 3.47 18.29 -1.69
CA PRO A 120 3.77 19.71 -1.71
C PRO A 120 4.87 20.02 -0.70
N LYS A 121 5.52 21.17 -0.87
CA LYS A 121 6.53 21.61 0.09
C LYS A 121 5.89 21.68 1.48
N ARG A 122 6.46 20.91 2.42
CA ARG A 122 6.01 20.89 3.83
C ARG A 122 5.95 22.32 4.39
N GLY A 123 4.84 22.66 5.03
CA GLY A 123 4.65 23.98 5.66
C GLY A 123 4.38 25.13 4.68
N ALA A 124 3.99 24.85 3.43
CA ALA A 124 3.70 25.88 2.44
C ALA A 124 2.26 26.42 2.50
N ALA A 125 1.34 25.75 3.20
CA ALA A 125 -0.03 26.22 3.32
C ALA A 125 -0.12 27.43 4.27
N ARG A 126 -1.08 28.30 3.99
CA ARG A 126 -1.44 29.45 4.83
C ARG A 126 -2.77 29.23 5.53
N GLY A 127 -3.00 29.96 6.60
CA GLY A 127 -4.18 29.83 7.46
C GLY A 127 -4.12 28.59 8.33
N SER A 128 -5.29 28.04 8.64
CA SER A 128 -5.49 26.86 9.48
C SER A 128 -6.23 25.71 8.77
N GLN A 129 -6.70 25.92 7.53
CA GLN A 129 -7.42 24.91 6.77
C GLN A 129 -6.50 24.12 5.84
N VAL A 130 -6.58 22.79 5.88
CA VAL A 130 -5.80 21.92 5.00
C VAL A 130 -6.32 22.08 3.56
N PRO A 131 -5.48 22.51 2.59
CA PRO A 131 -5.92 22.67 1.21
C PRO A 131 -6.31 21.32 0.58
N PRO A 132 -7.35 21.26 -0.30
CA PRO A 132 -7.76 20.02 -0.97
C PRO A 132 -6.62 19.34 -1.73
N ALA A 133 -5.73 20.12 -2.36
CA ALA A 133 -4.58 19.58 -3.08
C ALA A 133 -3.54 18.91 -2.16
N VAL A 134 -3.46 19.33 -0.89
CA VAL A 134 -2.60 18.67 0.10
C VAL A 134 -3.22 17.34 0.52
N ILE A 135 -4.53 17.32 0.81
CA ILE A 135 -5.26 16.09 1.15
C ILE A 135 -5.07 15.05 0.05
N GLU A 136 -5.36 15.43 -1.19
CA GLU A 136 -5.22 14.56 -2.36
C GLU A 136 -3.80 14.00 -2.53
N ALA A 137 -2.79 14.84 -2.33
CA ALA A 137 -1.39 14.42 -2.44
C ALA A 137 -0.98 13.50 -1.29
N VAL A 138 -1.47 13.77 -0.07
CA VAL A 138 -1.10 13.03 1.14
C VAL A 138 -1.74 11.65 1.15
N TRP A 139 -3.04 11.51 0.91
CA TRP A 139 -3.66 10.18 0.94
C TRP A 139 -3.07 9.27 -0.15
N LYS A 140 -2.86 9.79 -1.36
CA LYS A 140 -2.17 9.04 -2.44
C LYS A 140 -0.75 8.66 -2.08
N HIS A 141 -0.05 9.54 -1.37
CA HIS A 141 1.28 9.23 -0.88
C HIS A 141 1.24 8.10 0.15
N LEU A 142 0.34 8.17 1.13
CA LEU A 142 0.19 7.15 2.18
C LEU A 142 -0.24 5.79 1.63
N ASP A 143 -1.08 5.77 0.60
CA ASP A 143 -1.51 4.57 -0.11
C ASP A 143 -0.36 3.92 -0.90
N ALA A 144 0.50 4.76 -1.51
CA ALA A 144 1.67 4.28 -2.25
C ALA A 144 2.88 3.88 -1.38
N LEU A 145 2.84 4.12 -0.07
CA LEU A 145 3.95 3.77 0.83
C LEU A 145 4.04 2.26 1.07
N ALA A 146 5.26 1.74 1.09
CA ALA A 146 5.50 0.42 1.63
C ALA A 146 5.15 0.38 3.13
N GLU A 147 4.64 -0.76 3.61
CA GLU A 147 4.21 -0.96 5.01
C GLU A 147 5.24 -0.49 6.03
N ARG A 148 6.54 -0.74 5.77
CA ARG A 148 7.63 -0.28 6.65
C ARG A 148 7.66 1.25 6.80
N ASP A 149 7.49 1.98 5.72
CA ASP A 149 7.57 3.44 5.73
C ASP A 149 6.26 4.06 6.23
N ARG A 150 5.10 3.43 5.96
CA ARG A 150 3.82 3.77 6.60
C ARG A 150 3.92 3.62 8.12
N ARG A 151 4.52 2.52 8.61
CA ARG A 151 4.77 2.31 10.03
C ARG A 151 5.68 3.36 10.64
N ARG A 152 6.76 3.74 9.97
CA ARG A 152 7.64 4.83 10.44
C ARG A 152 6.91 6.17 10.56
N LEU A 153 6.00 6.48 9.65
CA LEU A 153 5.18 7.68 9.77
C LEU A 153 4.21 7.58 10.94
N ARG A 154 3.65 6.39 11.20
CA ARG A 154 2.81 6.14 12.37
C ARG A 154 3.60 6.28 13.68
N ASP A 155 4.80 5.71 13.78
CA ASP A 155 5.68 5.89 14.94
C ASP A 155 6.01 7.37 15.18
N ARG A 156 6.17 8.15 14.08
CA ARG A 156 6.38 9.59 14.16
C ARG A 156 5.14 10.32 14.64
N PHE A 157 3.95 9.95 14.18
CA PHE A 157 2.68 10.48 14.68
C PHE A 157 2.54 10.24 16.20
N GLU A 158 2.74 9.00 16.64
CA GLU A 158 2.68 8.63 18.06
C GLU A 158 3.69 9.40 18.91
N SER A 159 4.90 9.60 18.37
CA SER A 159 5.94 10.38 19.06
C SER A 159 5.66 11.89 19.06
N ALA A 160 5.04 12.41 18.00
CA ALA A 160 4.74 13.84 17.85
C ALA A 160 3.50 14.25 18.64
N GLN A 161 2.50 13.38 18.73
CA GLN A 161 1.19 13.64 19.33
C GLN A 161 0.82 12.59 20.40
N PRO A 162 1.62 12.43 21.47
CA PRO A 162 1.41 11.38 22.46
C PRO A 162 0.06 11.50 23.17
N ASP A 163 -0.39 12.73 23.45
CA ASP A 163 -1.64 12.99 24.16
C ASP A 163 -2.88 12.77 23.28
N LEU A 164 -2.77 13.04 21.97
CA LEU A 164 -3.82 12.69 21.01
C LEU A 164 -3.99 11.17 20.90
N VAL A 165 -2.88 10.43 20.85
CA VAL A 165 -2.93 8.96 20.86
C VAL A 165 -3.51 8.43 22.17
N ALA A 166 -3.05 8.94 23.32
CA ALA A 166 -3.59 8.54 24.62
C ALA A 166 -5.08 8.86 24.77
N TRP A 167 -5.56 9.96 24.16
CA TRP A 167 -6.99 10.29 24.13
C TRP A 167 -7.78 9.36 23.23
N LEU A 168 -7.28 9.02 22.02
CA LEU A 168 -7.92 8.04 21.14
C LEU A 168 -8.11 6.68 21.84
N ASP A 169 -7.09 6.22 22.57
CA ASP A 169 -7.14 4.98 23.36
C ASP A 169 -8.15 5.05 24.52
N ALA A 170 -8.48 6.26 25.00
CA ALA A 170 -9.36 6.48 26.15
C ALA A 170 -10.82 6.78 25.76
N VAL A 171 -11.07 7.25 24.53
CA VAL A 171 -12.43 7.48 24.04
C VAL A 171 -13.14 6.14 23.84
N PRO A 172 -14.39 5.99 24.31
CA PRO A 172 -15.12 4.74 24.19
C PRO A 172 -15.62 4.51 22.75
N LEU A 173 -14.71 4.22 21.82
CA LEU A 173 -15.00 3.94 20.41
C LEU A 173 -15.73 2.59 20.24
N PRO A 174 -16.62 2.46 19.23
CA PRO A 174 -17.19 1.17 18.84
C PRO A 174 -16.09 0.29 18.24
N GLU A 175 -16.20 -1.03 18.41
CA GLU A 175 -15.18 -1.97 17.93
C GLU A 175 -15.02 -1.88 16.41
N GLU A 176 -16.15 -1.76 15.71
CA GLU A 176 -16.28 -1.67 14.26
C GLU A 176 -15.65 -0.38 13.69
N GLY A 177 -15.53 0.68 14.50
CA GLY A 177 -15.02 1.99 14.09
C GLY A 177 -13.69 2.39 14.71
N ALA A 178 -13.18 1.62 15.69
CA ALA A 178 -12.00 2.01 16.45
C ALA A 178 -10.76 2.14 15.55
N LEU A 179 -10.52 1.16 14.68
CA LEU A 179 -9.39 1.21 13.76
C LEU A 179 -9.51 2.39 12.78
N ALA A 180 -10.69 2.61 12.20
CA ALA A 180 -10.94 3.73 11.31
C ALA A 180 -10.69 5.08 11.98
N ALA A 181 -11.08 5.24 13.25
CA ALA A 181 -10.82 6.45 14.01
C ALA A 181 -9.31 6.71 14.22
N HIS A 182 -8.54 5.67 14.56
CA HIS A 182 -7.09 5.79 14.70
C HIS A 182 -6.40 6.12 13.37
N ASP A 183 -6.83 5.45 12.28
CA ASP A 183 -6.26 5.68 10.96
C ASP A 183 -6.58 7.08 10.43
N LEU A 184 -7.83 7.53 10.56
CA LEU A 184 -8.22 8.88 10.17
C LEU A 184 -7.54 9.96 11.02
N ALA A 185 -7.31 9.73 12.31
CA ALA A 185 -6.55 10.67 13.14
C ALA A 185 -5.08 10.76 12.72
N PHE A 186 -4.45 9.62 12.41
CA PHE A 186 -3.09 9.56 11.85
C PHE A 186 -3.01 10.30 10.51
N GLU A 187 -3.94 10.03 9.60
CA GLU A 187 -3.98 10.65 8.27
C GLU A 187 -4.26 12.15 8.35
N THR A 188 -5.17 12.56 9.24
CA THR A 188 -5.42 13.97 9.57
C THR A 188 -4.14 14.65 10.03
N TRP A 189 -3.42 14.07 11.00
CA TRP A 189 -2.14 14.62 11.44
C TRP A 189 -1.12 14.70 10.29
N ALA A 190 -1.02 13.69 9.44
CA ALA A 190 -0.09 13.71 8.31
C ALA A 190 -0.43 14.84 7.31
N MET A 191 -1.72 15.08 7.06
CA MET A 191 -2.19 16.17 6.24
C MET A 191 -1.86 17.55 6.85
N PHE A 192 -2.01 17.70 8.16
CA PHE A 192 -1.57 18.90 8.88
C PHE A 192 -0.04 19.07 8.86
N ASP A 193 0.73 18.01 9.10
CA ASP A 193 2.20 18.04 9.06
C ASP A 193 2.70 18.50 7.70
N VAL A 194 2.13 17.99 6.60
CA VAL A 194 2.49 18.42 5.26
C VAL A 194 2.02 19.85 4.98
N ALA A 195 0.80 20.21 5.36
CA ALA A 195 0.26 21.55 5.11
C ALA A 195 1.06 22.65 5.86
N PHE A 196 1.25 22.49 7.17
CA PHE A 196 1.69 23.56 8.06
C PHE A 196 3.08 23.33 8.66
N GLY A 197 3.62 22.12 8.56
CA GLY A 197 4.99 21.83 8.94
C GLY A 197 5.27 22.06 10.43
N ASP A 198 6.32 22.81 10.72
CA ASP A 198 6.76 23.08 12.10
C ASP A 198 5.79 23.99 12.88
N ARG A 199 4.77 24.53 12.21
CA ARG A 199 3.66 25.22 12.88
C ARG A 199 2.72 24.27 13.59
N VAL A 200 2.70 22.97 13.25
CA VAL A 200 1.86 22.00 13.96
C VAL A 200 2.44 21.76 15.35
N GLY A 201 1.81 22.35 16.36
CA GLY A 201 2.12 22.14 17.75
C GLY A 201 1.71 20.75 18.25
N LYS A 202 2.06 20.47 19.51
CA LYS A 202 1.54 19.31 20.23
C LYS A 202 0.14 19.63 20.72
N VAL A 203 -0.78 18.70 20.54
CA VAL A 203 -2.10 18.74 21.15
C VAL A 203 -1.99 18.19 22.57
N GLU A 204 -2.60 18.86 23.54
CA GLU A 204 -2.62 18.42 24.93
C GLU A 204 -3.93 17.68 25.27
N PHE A 205 -3.87 16.66 26.13
CA PHE A 205 -5.02 15.80 26.44
C PHE A 205 -6.22 16.59 26.97
N HIS A 206 -5.96 17.62 27.78
CA HIS A 206 -7.01 18.44 28.37
C HIS A 206 -7.76 19.32 27.34
N GLU A 207 -7.10 19.69 26.24
CA GLU A 207 -7.71 20.44 25.14
C GLU A 207 -8.69 19.53 24.38
N LEU A 208 -8.26 18.31 24.07
CA LEU A 208 -9.12 17.29 23.44
C LEU A 208 -10.36 17.00 24.28
N ARG A 209 -10.21 16.86 25.61
CA ARG A 209 -11.35 16.64 26.51
C ARG A 209 -12.31 17.82 26.59
N ALA A 210 -11.83 19.04 26.39
CA ALA A 210 -12.69 20.22 26.33
C ALA A 210 -13.50 20.21 25.01
N LEU A 211 -12.84 19.95 23.89
CA LEU A 211 -13.43 19.94 22.55
C LEU A 211 -14.38 18.75 22.32
N GLU A 212 -14.12 17.58 22.90
CA GLU A 212 -14.92 16.35 22.72
C GLU A 212 -16.43 16.55 22.99
N SER A 213 -16.78 17.48 23.89
CA SER A 213 -18.17 17.75 24.26
C SER A 213 -18.97 18.49 23.18
N GLU A 214 -18.31 19.37 22.43
CA GLU A 214 -18.92 20.19 21.38
C GLU A 214 -17.84 20.57 20.35
N PRO A 215 -17.33 19.60 19.57
CA PRO A 215 -16.30 19.90 18.58
C PRO A 215 -16.89 20.71 17.45
N LEU A 216 -16.09 21.59 16.85
CA LEU A 216 -16.53 22.29 15.65
C LEU A 216 -16.81 21.26 14.55
N ALA A 217 -17.95 21.40 13.86
CA ALA A 217 -18.31 20.50 12.77
C ALA A 217 -17.16 20.46 11.74
N LEU A 218 -16.73 19.25 11.36
CA LEU A 218 -15.55 19.06 10.52
C LEU A 218 -15.73 19.76 9.16
N GLU A 219 -16.94 19.78 8.61
CA GLU A 219 -17.27 20.47 7.37
C GLU A 219 -17.09 22.00 7.47
N ALA A 220 -17.32 22.57 8.66
CA ALA A 220 -17.14 23.99 8.91
C ALA A 220 -15.67 24.34 9.15
N ALA A 221 -14.97 23.50 9.92
CA ALA A 221 -13.56 23.72 10.28
C ALA A 221 -12.61 23.39 9.12
N GLN A 222 -12.78 22.22 8.51
CA GLN A 222 -11.89 21.59 7.54
C GLN A 222 -12.70 20.91 6.41
N PRO A 223 -13.37 21.68 5.52
CA PRO A 223 -14.33 21.16 4.55
C PRO A 223 -13.77 20.07 3.63
N ALA A 224 -12.50 20.22 3.23
CA ALA A 224 -11.84 19.24 2.36
C ALA A 224 -11.50 17.94 3.11
N LEU A 225 -11.15 18.04 4.39
CA LEU A 225 -10.89 16.88 5.25
C LEU A 225 -12.20 16.16 5.59
N ALA A 226 -13.29 16.90 5.78
CA ALA A 226 -14.62 16.34 5.98
C ALA A 226 -15.06 15.48 4.79
N ALA A 227 -14.87 15.97 3.56
CA ALA A 227 -15.16 15.20 2.35
C ALA A 227 -14.33 13.90 2.28
N TYR A 228 -13.03 14.00 2.56
CA TYR A 228 -12.15 12.83 2.61
C TYR A 228 -12.58 11.81 3.67
N ALA A 229 -12.84 12.27 4.90
CA ALA A 229 -13.27 11.39 6.00
C ALA A 229 -14.62 10.73 5.68
N ALA A 230 -15.55 11.46 5.07
CA ALA A 230 -16.83 10.90 4.66
C ALA A 230 -16.68 9.75 3.64
N GLU A 231 -15.81 9.92 2.63
CA GLU A 231 -15.51 8.87 1.64
C GLU A 231 -14.82 7.66 2.30
N ALA A 232 -13.85 7.89 3.19
CA ALA A 232 -13.19 6.81 3.91
C ALA A 232 -14.18 6.00 4.79
N LEU A 233 -15.12 6.68 5.45
CA LEU A 233 -16.13 6.03 6.28
C LEU A 233 -17.23 5.35 5.45
N ASP A 234 -17.50 5.81 4.23
CA ASP A 234 -18.37 5.10 3.28
C ASP A 234 -17.76 3.73 2.94
N LEU A 235 -16.45 3.66 2.68
CA LEU A 235 -15.75 2.40 2.41
C LEU A 235 -15.81 1.44 3.60
N VAL A 236 -15.61 1.93 4.82
CA VAL A 236 -15.74 1.11 6.04
C VAL A 236 -17.15 0.53 6.16
N ALA A 237 -18.18 1.34 5.91
CA ALA A 237 -19.57 0.88 5.98
C ALA A 237 -19.93 -0.14 4.86
N GLU A 238 -19.25 -0.07 3.71
CA GLU A 238 -19.39 -1.06 2.64
C GLU A 238 -18.72 -2.40 3.00
N GLU A 239 -17.59 -2.36 3.71
CA GLU A 239 -16.84 -3.54 4.12
C GLU A 239 -17.41 -4.22 5.37
N ASP A 240 -17.92 -3.43 6.32
CA ASP A 240 -18.50 -3.91 7.58
C ASP A 240 -19.94 -3.41 7.77
N PRO A 241 -20.96 -4.25 7.53
CA PRO A 241 -22.36 -3.89 7.76
C PRO A 241 -22.72 -3.59 9.22
N ALA A 242 -21.87 -3.95 10.20
CA ALA A 242 -22.05 -3.59 11.60
C ALA A 242 -21.63 -2.14 11.89
N PHE A 243 -20.83 -1.53 11.02
CA PHE A 243 -20.49 -0.11 11.07
C PHE A 243 -21.67 0.75 10.56
N GLY A 244 -22.61 1.01 11.46
CA GLY A 244 -23.83 1.75 11.18
C GLY A 244 -23.70 3.26 11.34
N ALA A 245 -24.83 3.95 11.22
CA ALA A 245 -24.88 5.42 11.34
C ALA A 245 -24.46 5.94 12.73
N ALA A 246 -24.65 5.15 13.78
CA ALA A 246 -24.27 5.55 15.15
C ALA A 246 -22.75 5.47 15.33
N GLU A 247 -22.14 4.38 14.87
CA GLU A 247 -20.71 4.14 14.88
C GLU A 247 -19.99 5.20 14.02
N ARG A 248 -20.52 5.46 12.81
CA ARG A 248 -20.05 6.53 11.93
C ARG A 248 -20.07 7.89 12.61
N ALA A 249 -21.21 8.29 13.19
CA ALA A 249 -21.33 9.60 13.85
C ALA A 249 -20.35 9.75 15.02
N GLN A 250 -20.00 8.65 15.69
CA GLN A 250 -18.99 8.67 16.73
C GLN A 250 -17.58 8.85 16.18
N VAL A 251 -17.22 8.15 15.10
CA VAL A 251 -15.91 8.33 14.43
C VAL A 251 -15.79 9.75 13.85
N GLU A 252 -16.83 10.27 13.21
CA GLU A 252 -16.88 11.65 12.71
C GLU A 252 -16.63 12.67 13.82
N ARG A 253 -17.22 12.48 15.01
CA ARG A 253 -16.97 13.35 16.17
C ARG A 253 -15.52 13.28 16.64
N VAL A 254 -14.93 12.09 16.65
CA VAL A 254 -13.52 11.89 17.03
C VAL A 254 -12.59 12.60 16.05
N VAL A 255 -12.80 12.43 14.75
CA VAL A 255 -11.99 13.07 13.71
C VAL A 255 -12.17 14.60 13.76
N ALA A 256 -13.39 15.09 13.97
CA ALA A 256 -13.65 16.51 14.17
C ALA A 256 -12.87 17.07 15.37
N THR A 257 -12.91 16.38 16.51
CA THR A 257 -12.18 16.79 17.73
C THR A 257 -10.67 16.83 17.49
N ALA A 258 -10.11 15.82 16.83
CA ALA A 258 -8.69 15.77 16.50
C ALA A 258 -8.27 16.88 15.54
N ALA A 259 -9.07 17.15 14.50
CA ALA A 259 -8.80 18.20 13.53
C ALA A 259 -8.88 19.61 14.13
N ASP A 260 -9.85 19.84 15.03
CA ASP A 260 -10.04 21.10 15.74
C ASP A 260 -8.86 21.37 16.67
N ALA A 261 -8.45 20.37 17.45
CA ALA A 261 -7.29 20.47 18.33
C ALA A 261 -5.97 20.70 17.56
N LEU A 262 -5.78 20.04 16.42
CA LEU A 262 -4.61 20.26 15.56
C LEU A 262 -4.62 21.67 14.94
N ALA A 263 -5.78 22.22 14.62
CA ALA A 263 -5.92 23.58 14.11
C ALA A 263 -5.62 24.63 15.18
N ASP A 264 -6.10 24.43 16.41
CA ASP A 264 -5.83 25.29 17.56
C ASP A 264 -4.35 25.26 17.97
N ALA A 265 -3.69 24.10 17.81
CA ALA A 265 -2.26 23.93 18.08
C ALA A 265 -1.34 24.58 17.02
N LEU A 266 -1.89 25.22 15.97
CA LEU A 266 -1.08 25.88 14.95
C LEU A 266 -0.43 27.16 15.48
N ALA A 267 0.90 27.22 15.40
CA ALA A 267 1.63 28.45 15.63
C ALA A 267 1.19 29.55 14.65
N PRO A 268 1.13 30.82 15.10
CA PRO A 268 0.79 31.94 14.25
C PRO A 268 1.79 32.06 13.08
N GLU A 269 1.32 32.59 11.96
CA GLU A 269 2.22 32.90 10.84
C GLU A 269 3.19 34.00 11.28
N GLU A 270 4.49 33.69 11.28
CA GLU A 270 5.50 34.74 11.37
C GLU A 270 5.45 35.53 10.06
N ASP A 271 5.12 36.83 10.14
CA ASP A 271 5.17 37.74 9.00
C ASP A 271 6.60 37.76 8.44
N ALA A 272 6.79 37.07 7.30
CA ALA A 272 8.04 37.01 6.56
C ALA A 272 8.26 38.23 5.65
#